data_AF-A0A239BJ82-F1
#
_entry.id   AF-A0A239BJ82-F1
#
_cell.length_a   1.000
_cell.length_b   1.000
_cell.length_c   1.000
_cell.angle_alpha   90.00
_cell.angle_beta   90.00
_cell.angle_gamma   90.00
#
_symmetry.space_group_name_H-M   'P 1'
#
loop_
_entity.id
_entity.type
_entity.pdbx_description
1 polymer ?
#
loop_
_entity_poly.entity_id
_entity_poly.type
_entity_poly.pdbx_seq_one_letter_code
_entity_poly.pdbx_strand_id
1 'polypeptide(L)'
;MLIDCDSCTARGTGCADCVVTVLLGAPPARRATAPVFLPVPPVPAAEDAVVARAGVVVDLDDVERRAVRALAEGGLVPPLRHRPAGGGRPDGRRRTG
;
A
#
# COMPACT_ATOMS: atom_id res chain seq x y z
N MET A 1 4.94 16.56 -27.47
CA MET A 1 6.34 16.13 -27.69
C MET A 1 6.32 14.64 -27.94
N LEU A 2 6.80 14.19 -29.09
CA LEU A 2 6.82 12.77 -29.48
C LEU A 2 8.26 12.27 -29.32
N ILE A 3 8.45 11.14 -28.63
CA ILE A 3 9.75 10.50 -28.45
C ILE A 3 9.77 9.27 -29.34
N ASP A 4 10.70 9.21 -30.29
CA ASP A 4 10.95 8.03 -31.10
C ASP A 4 11.96 7.13 -30.40
N CYS A 5 11.49 5.99 -29.93
CA CYS A 5 12.32 5.05 -29.21
C CYS A 5 13.31 4.32 -30.14
N ASP A 6 13.05 4.20 -31.45
CA ASP A 6 13.90 3.42 -32.36
C ASP A 6 15.20 4.14 -32.75
N SER A 7 15.22 5.47 -32.68
CA SER A 7 16.40 6.32 -32.90
C SER A 7 17.06 6.83 -31.60
N CYS A 8 16.50 6.51 -30.44
CA CYS A 8 16.98 7.02 -29.16
C CYS A 8 18.34 6.43 -28.77
N THR A 9 19.38 7.26 -28.66
CA THR A 9 20.75 6.84 -28.30
C THR A 9 20.88 6.31 -26.87
N ALA A 10 19.95 6.65 -25.98
CA ALA A 10 19.90 6.09 -24.63
C ALA A 10 19.23 4.70 -24.58
N ARG A 11 18.67 4.21 -25.70
CA ARG A 11 18.02 2.91 -25.78
C ARG A 11 19.03 1.80 -25.46
N GLY A 12 18.72 1.01 -24.43
CA GLY A 12 19.54 -0.13 -24.00
C GLY A 12 20.58 0.18 -22.92
N THR A 13 21.20 1.36 -22.94
CA THR A 13 22.27 1.70 -21.97
C THR A 13 21.80 2.57 -20.81
N GLY A 14 20.76 3.39 -21.02
CA GLY A 14 20.24 4.31 -20.00
C GLY A 14 18.74 4.20 -19.73
N CYS A 15 18.02 3.31 -20.43
CA CYS A 15 16.56 3.19 -20.29
C CYS A 15 16.10 2.87 -18.87
N ALA A 16 16.89 2.12 -18.09
CA ALA A 16 16.52 1.77 -16.72
C ALA A 16 16.44 2.99 -15.80
N ASP A 17 17.26 4.02 -16.07
CA ASP A 17 17.39 5.22 -15.24
C ASP A 17 16.88 6.48 -15.94
N CYS A 18 16.17 6.33 -17.07
CA CYS A 18 15.64 7.44 -17.86
C CYS A 18 14.35 8.01 -17.22
N VAL A 19 14.22 9.34 -17.16
CA VAL A 19 13.00 10.01 -16.68
C VAL A 19 11.73 9.60 -17.45
N VAL A 20 11.86 9.25 -18.73
CA VAL A 20 10.75 8.80 -19.57
C VAL A 20 10.17 7.47 -19.05
N THR A 21 11.01 6.57 -18.55
CA THR A 21 10.62 5.30 -17.93
C THR A 21 9.78 5.53 -16.67
N VAL A 22 10.13 6.53 -15.87
CA VAL A 22 9.39 6.95 -14.66
C VAL A 22 8.04 7.54 -15.02
N LEU A 23 8.00 8.46 -15.99
CA LEU A 23 6.76 9.12 -16.42
C LEU A 23 5.75 8.14 -17.04
N LEU A 24 6.24 7.10 -17.71
CA LEU A 24 5.40 6.05 -18.30
C LEU A 24 5.07 4.91 -17.32
N GLY A 25 5.59 4.95 -16.08
CA GLY A 25 5.35 3.89 -15.08
C GLY A 25 5.85 2.51 -15.51
N ALA A 26 6.76 2.44 -16.48
CA ALA A 26 7.37 1.19 -16.92
C ALA A 26 8.45 0.81 -15.89
N PRO A 27 8.33 -0.31 -15.17
CA PRO A 27 9.35 -0.69 -14.20
C PRO A 27 10.70 -0.91 -14.90
N PRO A 28 11.83 -0.43 -14.31
CA PRO A 28 13.15 -0.66 -14.88
C PRO A 28 13.38 -2.17 -14.96
N ALA A 29 13.47 -2.69 -16.18
CA ALA A 29 13.76 -4.08 -16.54
C ALA A 29 13.86 -5.05 -15.36
N ARG A 30 12.74 -5.73 -15.03
CA ARG A 30 12.64 -6.90 -14.10
C ARG A 30 13.87 -7.16 -13.22
N ARG A 31 14.23 -6.25 -12.33
CA ARG A 31 14.75 -6.65 -11.02
C ARG A 31 13.55 -6.71 -10.12
N ALA A 32 12.91 -7.86 -10.12
CA ALA A 32 12.05 -8.21 -9.02
C ALA A 32 12.94 -8.17 -7.77
N THR A 33 12.88 -7.10 -6.97
CA THR A 33 12.83 -7.31 -5.54
C THR A 33 11.48 -7.98 -5.27
N ALA A 34 11.38 -9.26 -5.67
CA ALA A 34 10.33 -10.11 -5.18
C ALA A 34 10.49 -10.08 -3.65
N PRO A 35 9.47 -9.67 -2.89
CA PRO A 35 9.55 -9.75 -1.45
C PRO A 35 9.96 -11.19 -1.09
N VAL A 36 10.99 -11.31 -0.25
CA VAL A 36 11.41 -12.61 0.27
C VAL A 36 10.30 -13.06 1.22
N PHE A 37 9.36 -13.84 0.71
CA PHE A 37 8.43 -14.56 1.55
C PHE A 37 9.19 -15.69 2.21
N LEU A 38 9.49 -15.54 3.50
CA LEU A 38 9.96 -16.66 4.32
C LEU A 38 8.88 -17.75 4.28
N PRO A 39 9.24 -19.04 4.12
CA PRO A 39 8.28 -20.12 4.21
C PRO A 39 7.76 -20.18 5.65
N VAL A 40 6.61 -19.56 5.89
CA VAL A 40 5.87 -19.72 7.14
C VAL A 40 5.25 -21.11 7.07
N PRO A 41 5.57 -22.04 8.02
CA PRO A 41 4.91 -23.33 8.04
C PRO A 41 3.40 -23.12 8.13
N PRO A 42 2.58 -23.94 7.45
CA PRO A 42 1.14 -23.83 7.62
C PRO A 42 0.86 -24.04 9.11
N VAL A 43 0.28 -23.03 9.76
CA VAL A 43 -0.35 -23.24 11.04
C VAL A 43 -1.38 -24.35 10.82
N PRO A 44 -1.34 -25.45 11.60
CA PRO A 44 -2.35 -26.48 11.46
C PRO A 44 -3.70 -25.78 11.61
N ALA A 45 -4.63 -26.07 10.70
CA ALA A 45 -5.95 -25.49 10.72
C ALA A 45 -6.60 -25.86 12.06
N ALA A 46 -6.48 -24.97 13.05
CA ALA A 46 -7.49 -24.87 14.06
C ALA A 46 -8.77 -24.53 13.30
N GLU A 47 -9.82 -25.29 13.55
CA GLU A 47 -11.09 -25.32 12.83
C GLU A 47 -11.83 -23.95 12.68
N ASP A 48 -11.24 -22.83 13.11
CA ASP A 48 -11.75 -21.46 12.96
C ASP A 48 -10.66 -20.42 12.61
N ALA A 49 -9.73 -20.74 11.69
CA ALA A 49 -8.71 -19.78 11.25
C ALA A 49 -9.28 -18.70 10.30
N VAL A 50 -9.70 -17.57 10.86
CA VAL A 50 -9.96 -16.35 10.07
C VAL A 50 -8.63 -15.83 9.55
N VAL A 51 -8.26 -16.18 8.32
CA VAL A 51 -7.18 -15.50 7.60
C VAL A 51 -7.56 -14.02 7.55
N ALA A 52 -6.88 -13.18 8.33
CA ALA A 52 -7.06 -11.73 8.24
C ALA A 52 -6.62 -11.30 6.83
N ARG A 53 -7.58 -11.25 5.91
CA ARG A 53 -7.34 -10.75 4.56
C ARG A 53 -6.82 -9.33 4.68
N ALA A 54 -5.75 -9.02 3.96
CA ALA A 54 -5.28 -7.64 3.83
C ALA A 54 -6.46 -6.78 3.35
N GLY A 55 -6.95 -5.88 4.23
CA GLY A 55 -8.13 -5.05 3.96
C GLY A 55 -9.22 -5.04 5.04
N VAL A 56 -9.07 -5.74 6.17
CA VAL A 56 -9.99 -5.57 7.31
C VAL A 56 -9.84 -4.15 7.89
N VAL A 57 -10.91 -3.37 7.82
CA VAL A 57 -10.99 -2.07 8.50
C VAL A 57 -11.27 -2.34 9.97
N VAL A 58 -10.33 -1.98 10.84
CA VAL A 58 -10.51 -2.04 12.30
C VAL A 58 -10.99 -0.67 12.76
N ASP A 59 -12.13 -0.62 13.43
CA ASP A 59 -12.58 0.58 14.14
C ASP A 59 -11.89 0.60 15.50
N LEU A 60 -11.11 1.67 15.76
CA LEU A 60 -10.50 1.92 17.07
C LEU A 60 -11.12 3.17 17.64
N ASP A 61 -11.66 3.06 18.85
CA ASP A 61 -12.16 4.20 19.58
C ASP A 61 -11.02 5.11 20.09
N ASP A 62 -11.36 6.21 20.76
CA ASP A 62 -10.36 7.17 21.24
C ASP A 62 -9.50 6.66 22.41
N VAL A 63 -10.01 5.71 23.20
CA VAL A 63 -9.24 5.06 24.28
C VAL A 63 -8.25 4.08 23.67
N GLU A 64 -8.71 3.23 22.77
CA GLU A 64 -7.90 2.23 22.08
C GLU A 64 -6.83 2.90 21.20
N ARG A 65 -7.18 3.96 20.46
CA ARG A 65 -6.22 4.74 19.66
C ARG A 65 -5.12 5.34 20.54
N ARG A 66 -5.46 5.79 21.74
CA ARG A 66 -4.47 6.29 22.72
C ARG A 66 -3.59 5.17 23.26
N ALA A 67 -4.17 4.01 23.58
CA ALA A 67 -3.42 2.86 24.03
C ALA A 67 -2.40 2.39 22.97
N VAL A 68 -2.82 2.25 21.71
CA VAL A 68 -1.93 1.83 20.62
C VAL A 68 -0.84 2.88 20.36
N ARG A 69 -1.14 4.18 20.53
CA ARG A 69 -0.12 5.24 20.45
C ARG A 69 0.94 5.10 21.55
N ALA A 70 0.52 4.85 22.79
CA ALA A 70 1.46 4.65 23.90
C ALA A 70 2.38 3.43 23.66
N LEU A 71 1.85 2.34 23.09
CA LEU A 71 2.66 1.19 22.69
C LEU A 71 3.66 1.54 21.59
N ALA A 72 3.27 2.41 20.64
CA ALA A 72 4.15 2.86 19.57
C ALA A 72 5.28 3.76 20.08
N GLU A 73 4.99 4.65 21.04
CA GLU A 73 5.99 5.48 21.72
C GLU A 73 7.02 4.60 22.47
N GLY A 74 6.56 3.48 23.04
CA GLY A 74 7.42 2.47 23.65
C GLY A 74 8.13 1.53 22.65
N GLY A 75 7.89 1.67 21.34
CA GLY A 75 8.51 0.85 20.29
C GLY A 75 7.97 -0.59 20.18
N LEU A 76 6.87 -0.91 20.86
CA LEU A 76 6.27 -2.25 20.86
C LEU A 76 5.43 -2.51 19.60
N VAL A 77 4.95 -1.45 18.95
CA VAL A 77 4.21 -1.51 17.68
C VAL A 77 4.67 -0.38 16.74
N PRO A 78 4.51 -0.54 15.41
CA PRO A 78 4.77 0.56 14.48
C PRO A 78 3.85 1.78 14.72
N PRO A 79 4.33 3.02 14.47
CA PRO A 79 3.51 4.22 14.59
C PRO A 79 2.26 4.20 13.70
N LEU A 80 1.14 4.68 14.26
CA LEU A 80 -0.14 4.74 13.56
C LEU A 80 -0.11 5.75 12.41
N ARG A 81 -0.36 5.26 11.18
CA ARG A 81 -0.41 6.07 9.93
C ARG A 81 -1.82 6.20 9.35
N HIS A 82 -2.86 5.88 10.13
CA HIS A 82 -4.25 5.90 9.66
C HIS A 82 -4.79 7.34 9.57
N ARG A 83 -5.66 7.59 8.59
CA ARG A 83 -6.43 8.84 8.50
C ARG A 83 -7.62 8.74 9.48
N PRO A 84 -7.92 9.78 10.28
CA PRO A 84 -9.15 9.78 11.06
C PRO A 84 -10.36 9.65 10.12
N ALA A 85 -11.37 8.88 10.53
CA ALA A 85 -12.64 8.86 9.83
C ALA A 85 -13.18 10.30 9.84
N GLY A 86 -13.25 10.91 8.65
CA GLY A 86 -13.66 12.30 8.52
C GLY A 86 -15.09 12.48 9.03
N GLY A 87 -15.31 13.51 9.86
CA GLY A 87 -16.64 13.90 10.33
C GLY A 87 -17.64 14.03 9.18
N GLY A 88 -18.88 13.60 9.45
CA GLY A 88 -19.92 13.29 8.48
C GLY A 88 -20.04 14.24 7.29
N ARG A 89 -20.10 13.66 6.08
CA ARG A 89 -20.59 14.33 4.87
C ARG A 89 -22.11 14.53 5.04
N PRO A 90 -22.66 15.75 4.93
CA PRO A 90 -24.11 15.94 4.99
C PRO A 90 -24.76 15.23 3.80
N ASP A 91 -25.76 14.41 4.10
CA ASP A 91 -26.43 13.53 3.16
C ASP A 91 -27.12 14.33 2.05
N GLY A 92 -26.66 14.14 0.81
CA GLY A 92 -27.18 14.80 -0.37
C GLY A 92 -28.50 14.14 -0.79
N ARG A 93 -29.61 14.68 -0.29
CA ARG A 93 -30.98 14.26 -0.63
C ARG A 93 -31.18 14.21 -2.15
N ARG A 94 -31.17 13.00 -2.73
CA ARG A 94 -31.53 12.79 -4.13
C ARG A 94 -33.05 12.97 -4.27
N ARG A 95 -33.46 13.98 -5.03
CA ARG A 95 -34.84 14.10 -5.55
C ARG A 95 -34.92 13.27 -6.82
N THR A 96 -35.69 12.20 -6.80
CA THR A 96 -36.11 11.48 -8.01
C THR A 96 -37.29 12.25 -8.62
N GLY A 97 -37.16 12.60 -9.90
CA GLY A 97 -38.23 13.14 -10.73
C GLY A 97 -39.07 12.05 -11.37
#